data_AF-A0A8S1YGC0-F1
#
_entry.id   AF-A0A8S1YGC0-F1
#
_cell.length_a   1.000
_cell.length_b   1.000
_cell.length_c   1.000
_cell.angle_alpha   90.00
_cell.angle_beta   90.00
_cell.angle_gamma   90.00
#
_symmetry.space_group_name_H-M   'P 1'
#
loop_
_entity.id
_entity.type
_entity.pdbx_description
1 polymer ?
#
loop_
_entity_poly.entity_id
_entity_poly.type
_entity_poly.pdbx_seq_one_letter_code
_entity_poly.pdbx_strand_id
1 'polypeptide(L)'
;MDITNCQHPNHDSQRIKYVCVDPSCSIPKKIGCADCFLDDHISHVRKTTTQFKDYVNESIQQINAVEFQQVTNSPQQDLVREMDGELDNCVECIKSKFNSIKGDLKGQIDNDMIKLQDNCAQFQQNMNNELEPFKTTIRNDLHVLNQTELNSLVKFYQEAQKIHKHYNKAAEQIQEEKQKIKQKKQKYLAKMRSIMQILLKDFNELMTSKNVQFDDSGDSETPQKQVMSPNKMINLVETARSSRRFPMSQMQKKQLLTAVTKKLE
;
A
#
# COMPACT_ATOMS: atom_id res chain seq x y z
N MET A 1 -69.94 -0.94 16.52
CA MET A 1 -71.17 -0.28 17.01
C MET A 1 -71.23 1.08 16.35
N ASP A 2 -72.22 1.33 15.52
CA ASP A 2 -72.37 2.62 14.84
C ASP A 2 -73.01 3.63 15.79
N ILE A 3 -72.25 4.64 16.21
CA ILE A 3 -72.74 5.73 17.04
C ILE A 3 -73.41 6.75 16.11
N THR A 4 -74.68 6.54 15.79
CA THR A 4 -75.45 7.41 14.90
C THR A 4 -76.11 8.58 15.62
N ASN A 5 -76.47 8.39 16.88
CA ASN A 5 -77.14 9.39 17.72
C ASN A 5 -76.24 9.85 18.88
N CYS A 6 -76.44 11.09 19.31
CA CYS A 6 -75.67 11.71 20.37
C CYS A 6 -75.93 11.01 21.70
N GLN A 7 -74.89 10.65 22.44
CA GLN A 7 -75.04 9.99 23.74
C GLN A 7 -75.17 10.97 24.92
N HIS A 8 -75.58 12.22 24.68
CA HIS A 8 -75.80 13.19 25.74
C HIS A 8 -77.25 13.04 26.27
N PRO A 9 -77.50 12.97 27.59
CA PRO A 9 -78.84 12.66 28.14
C PRO A 9 -79.95 13.57 27.62
N ASN A 10 -79.62 14.82 27.27
CA ASN A 10 -80.57 15.82 26.77
C ASN A 10 -80.63 15.92 25.24
N HIS A 11 -79.73 15.24 24.50
CA HIS A 11 -79.62 15.32 23.04
C HIS A 11 -79.68 13.94 22.37
N ASP A 12 -80.18 12.94 23.08
CA ASP A 12 -80.21 11.51 22.70
C ASP A 12 -80.91 11.22 21.36
N SER A 13 -81.86 12.06 20.98
CA SER A 13 -82.58 12.05 19.71
C SER A 13 -81.83 12.70 18.54
N GLN A 14 -80.71 13.40 18.79
CA GLN A 14 -79.99 14.14 17.77
C GLN A 14 -78.90 13.32 17.10
N ARG A 15 -78.74 13.50 15.79
CA ARG A 15 -77.69 12.83 15.02
C ARG A 15 -76.33 13.45 15.27
N ILE A 16 -75.32 12.57 15.35
CA ILE A 16 -73.93 12.99 15.37
C ILE A 16 -73.54 13.53 14.00
N LYS A 17 -72.93 14.72 13.98
CA LYS A 17 -72.58 15.40 12.72
C LYS A 17 -71.19 16.03 12.75
N TYR A 18 -70.68 16.37 13.93
CA TYR A 18 -69.46 17.16 14.07
C TYR A 18 -68.40 16.46 14.93
N VAL A 19 -67.15 16.71 14.59
CA VAL A 19 -65.95 16.28 15.30
C VAL A 19 -65.13 17.51 15.66
N CYS A 20 -64.74 17.61 16.93
CA CYS A 20 -63.87 18.65 17.46
C CYS A 20 -62.43 18.31 17.09
N VAL A 21 -61.78 19.21 16.34
CA VAL A 21 -60.40 19.05 15.87
C VAL A 21 -59.46 20.10 16.48
N ASP A 22 -59.95 20.84 17.48
CA ASP A 22 -59.16 21.82 18.20
C ASP A 22 -58.04 21.14 19.03
N PRO A 23 -56.76 21.47 18.80
CA PRO A 23 -55.63 20.89 19.52
C PRO A 23 -55.66 21.16 21.03
N SER A 24 -56.30 22.26 21.44
CA SER A 24 -56.35 22.71 22.84
C SER A 24 -57.56 22.18 23.61
N CYS A 25 -58.46 21.46 22.94
CA CYS A 25 -59.66 20.93 23.57
C CYS A 25 -59.31 19.82 24.58
N SER A 26 -59.68 20.00 25.85
CA SER A 26 -59.50 19.01 26.92
C SER A 26 -60.74 18.13 27.18
N ILE A 27 -61.86 18.42 26.53
CA ILE A 27 -63.12 17.69 26.73
C ILE A 27 -63.01 16.27 26.16
N PRO A 28 -63.36 15.21 26.92
CA PRO A 28 -63.19 13.82 26.49
C PRO A 28 -63.99 13.43 25.26
N LYS A 29 -65.24 13.91 25.15
CA LYS A 29 -66.14 13.57 24.03
C LYS A 29 -65.89 14.49 22.86
N LYS A 30 -65.09 14.05 21.88
CA LYS A 30 -64.74 14.87 20.69
C LYS A 30 -65.78 14.87 19.58
N ILE A 31 -66.79 14.00 19.67
CA ILE A 31 -67.78 13.79 18.61
C ILE A 31 -69.19 14.03 19.15
N GLY A 32 -70.01 14.77 18.40
CA GLY A 32 -71.31 15.23 18.89
C GLY A 32 -72.27 15.72 17.82
N CYS A 33 -73.50 15.98 18.28
CA CYS A 33 -74.53 16.69 17.52
C CYS A 33 -74.24 18.21 17.49
N ALA A 34 -75.10 18.99 16.85
CA ALA A 34 -74.92 20.45 16.80
C ALA A 34 -74.90 21.07 18.20
N ASP A 35 -75.79 20.62 19.08
CA ASP A 35 -75.99 21.20 20.41
C ASP A 35 -74.81 20.91 21.36
N CYS A 36 -74.18 19.74 21.27
CA CYS A 36 -72.93 19.49 21.99
C CYS A 36 -71.81 20.48 21.62
N PHE A 37 -71.84 21.04 20.40
CA PHE A 37 -70.88 22.06 20.00
C PHE A 37 -71.36 23.48 20.28
N LEU A 38 -72.60 23.66 20.72
CA LEU A 38 -73.14 24.92 21.22
C LEU A 38 -73.09 25.00 22.75
N ASP A 39 -72.90 23.88 23.44
CA ASP A 39 -72.75 23.84 24.90
C ASP A 39 -71.27 23.71 25.29
N ASP A 40 -70.66 22.59 24.91
CA ASP A 40 -69.35 22.19 25.42
C ASP A 40 -68.19 22.64 24.51
N HIS A 41 -68.44 22.90 23.22
CA HIS A 41 -67.39 23.20 22.23
C HIS A 41 -67.60 24.50 21.44
N ILE A 42 -68.27 25.50 22.04
CA ILE A 42 -68.69 26.77 21.38
C ILE A 42 -67.55 27.44 20.60
N SER A 43 -66.36 27.49 21.20
CA SER A 43 -65.18 28.18 20.65
C SER A 43 -64.22 27.26 19.90
N HIS A 44 -64.48 25.96 19.84
CA HIS A 44 -63.54 25.00 19.28
C HIS A 44 -63.66 24.87 17.76
N VAL A 45 -62.53 24.61 17.12
CA VAL A 45 -62.50 24.25 15.70
C VAL A 45 -63.17 22.90 15.49
N ARG A 46 -64.19 22.87 14.61
CA ARG A 46 -64.97 21.66 14.29
C ARG A 46 -64.98 21.36 12.80
N LYS A 47 -65.07 20.07 12.47
CA LYS A 47 -65.30 19.54 11.11
C LYS A 47 -66.54 18.66 11.11
N THR A 48 -67.20 18.52 9.96
CA THR A 48 -68.23 17.47 9.84
C THR A 48 -67.59 16.09 9.84
N THR A 49 -68.34 15.06 10.23
CA THR A 49 -67.86 13.67 10.23
C THR A 49 -67.37 13.23 8.85
N THR A 50 -68.04 13.65 7.78
CA THR A 50 -67.62 13.40 6.38
C THR A 50 -66.27 14.05 6.08
N GLN A 51 -66.12 15.36 6.35
CA GLN A 51 -64.87 16.08 6.09
C GLN A 51 -63.69 15.53 6.90
N PHE A 52 -63.94 15.12 8.14
CA PHE A 52 -62.92 14.49 8.97
C PHE A 52 -62.49 13.14 8.38
N LYS A 53 -63.46 12.31 7.96
CA LYS A 53 -63.18 11.02 7.32
C LYS A 53 -62.38 11.18 6.03
N ASP A 54 -62.76 12.12 5.17
CA ASP A 54 -62.06 12.37 3.91
C ASP A 54 -60.62 12.82 4.15
N TYR A 55 -60.41 13.75 5.08
CA TYR A 55 -59.08 14.24 5.46
C TYR A 55 -58.18 13.14 6.05
N VAL A 56 -58.73 12.29 6.92
CA VAL A 56 -57.97 11.16 7.51
C VAL A 56 -57.59 10.16 6.42
N ASN A 57 -58.51 9.82 5.51
CA ASN A 57 -58.23 8.91 4.41
C ASN A 57 -57.15 9.47 3.48
N GLU A 58 -57.23 10.75 3.13
CA GLU A 58 -56.22 11.41 2.31
C GLU A 58 -54.85 11.44 3.00
N SER A 59 -54.81 11.76 4.30
CA SER A 59 -53.57 11.77 5.08
C SER A 59 -52.94 10.37 5.16
N ILE A 60 -53.76 9.32 5.34
CA ILE A 60 -53.30 7.93 5.32
C ILE A 60 -52.72 7.56 3.95
N GLN A 61 -53.37 7.96 2.84
CA GLN A 61 -52.86 7.72 1.50
C GLN A 61 -51.54 8.45 1.25
N GLN A 62 -51.41 9.70 1.71
CA GLN A 62 -50.18 10.48 1.60
C GLN A 62 -49.02 9.84 2.40
N ILE A 63 -49.29 9.34 3.61
CA ILE A 63 -48.29 8.63 4.42
C ILE A 63 -47.91 7.30 3.77
N ASN A 64 -48.87 6.54 3.25
CA ASN A 64 -48.60 5.26 2.58
C ASN A 64 -47.86 5.43 1.24
N ALA A 65 -47.94 6.61 0.62
CA ALA A 65 -47.17 6.97 -0.57
C ALA A 65 -45.72 7.37 -0.24
N VAL A 66 -45.34 7.48 1.04
CA VAL A 66 -43.95 7.70 1.44
C VAL A 66 -43.15 6.43 1.21
N GLU A 67 -42.40 6.38 0.12
CA GLU A 67 -41.45 5.31 -0.14
C GLU A 67 -40.18 5.52 0.68
N PHE A 68 -39.89 4.58 1.60
CA PHE A 68 -38.60 4.51 2.25
C PHE A 68 -37.61 3.82 1.30
N GLN A 69 -36.66 4.58 0.75
CA GLN A 69 -35.56 3.99 0.00
C GLN A 69 -34.67 3.17 0.93
N GLN A 70 -34.43 1.91 0.57
CA GLN A 70 -33.39 1.10 1.23
C GLN A 70 -32.02 1.74 0.96
N VAL A 71 -31.23 1.95 2.01
CA VAL A 71 -29.82 2.33 1.89
C VAL A 71 -29.06 1.11 1.36
N THR A 72 -28.92 1.01 0.04
CA THR A 72 -28.33 -0.16 -0.63
C THR A 72 -26.81 -0.18 -0.64
N ASN A 73 -26.16 0.97 -0.47
CA ASN A 73 -24.70 1.06 -0.38
C ASN A 73 -24.31 1.58 1.00
N SER A 74 -23.63 0.75 1.80
CA SER A 74 -22.95 1.25 2.99
C SER A 74 -21.81 2.18 2.54
N PRO A 75 -21.77 3.46 2.94
CA PRO A 75 -20.65 4.37 2.64
C PRO A 75 -19.27 3.80 3.03
N GLN A 76 -19.28 2.81 3.93
CA GLN A 76 -18.10 2.04 4.35
C GLN A 76 -17.47 1.20 3.23
N GLN A 77 -18.24 0.65 2.28
CA GLN A 77 -17.68 -0.15 1.19
C GLN A 77 -16.96 0.71 0.15
N ASP A 78 -17.51 1.88 -0.18
CA ASP A 78 -16.87 2.82 -1.10
C ASP A 78 -15.56 3.37 -0.51
N LEU A 79 -15.56 3.73 0.78
CA LEU A 79 -14.36 4.19 1.48
C LEU A 79 -13.25 3.11 1.54
N VAL A 80 -13.61 1.86 1.84
CA VAL A 80 -12.65 0.75 1.85
C VAL A 80 -12.03 0.56 0.45
N ARG A 81 -12.86 0.63 -0.59
CA ARG A 81 -12.39 0.48 -1.98
C ARG A 81 -11.46 1.62 -2.40
N GLU A 82 -11.75 2.85 -2.00
CA GLU A 82 -10.88 4.00 -2.25
C GLU A 82 -9.56 3.88 -1.48
N MET A 83 -9.60 3.47 -0.21
CA MET A 83 -8.39 3.22 0.59
C MET A 83 -7.50 2.13 0.01
N ASP A 84 -8.09 1.01 -0.43
CA ASP A 84 -7.35 -0.07 -1.09
C ASP A 84 -6.71 0.42 -2.41
N GLY A 85 -7.45 1.22 -3.20
CA GLY A 85 -6.93 1.80 -4.43
C GLY A 85 -5.74 2.75 -4.20
N GLU A 86 -5.83 3.63 -3.21
CA GLU A 86 -4.73 4.53 -2.84
C GLU A 86 -3.50 3.76 -2.31
N LEU A 87 -3.72 2.70 -1.55
CA LEU A 87 -2.65 1.84 -1.06
C LEU A 87 -1.93 1.12 -2.22
N ASP A 88 -2.68 0.55 -3.15
CA ASP A 88 -2.13 -0.11 -4.33
C ASP A 88 -1.34 0.87 -5.20
N ASN A 89 -1.86 2.08 -5.41
CA ASN A 89 -1.17 3.15 -6.13
C ASN A 89 0.18 3.51 -5.47
N CYS A 90 0.19 3.62 -4.14
CA CYS A 90 1.41 3.87 -3.38
C CYS A 90 2.43 2.73 -3.52
N VAL A 91 1.97 1.48 -3.43
CA VAL A 91 2.82 0.29 -3.61
C VAL A 91 3.43 0.25 -5.01
N GLU A 92 2.64 0.53 -6.04
CA GLU A 92 3.14 0.56 -7.43
C GLU A 92 4.13 1.72 -7.66
N CYS A 93 3.89 2.90 -7.08
CA CYS A 93 4.82 4.02 -7.16
C CYS A 93 6.18 3.68 -6.52
N ILE A 94 6.17 3.06 -5.35
CA ILE A 94 7.40 2.60 -4.67
C ILE A 94 8.11 1.56 -5.53
N LYS A 95 7.41 0.54 -6.03
CA LYS A 95 7.98 -0.49 -6.92
C LYS A 95 8.63 0.13 -8.16
N SER A 96 7.94 1.07 -8.81
CA SER A 96 8.42 1.75 -10.01
C SER A 96 9.74 2.50 -9.73
N LYS A 97 9.80 3.28 -8.65
CA LYS A 97 11.04 3.99 -8.25
C LYS A 97 12.19 3.03 -7.95
N PHE A 98 11.94 1.94 -7.23
CA PHE A 98 12.97 0.93 -6.96
C PHE A 98 13.46 0.24 -8.22
N ASN A 99 12.56 -0.08 -9.15
CA ASN A 99 12.92 -0.67 -10.44
C ASN A 99 13.73 0.30 -11.31
N SER A 100 13.42 1.60 -11.29
CA SER A 100 14.21 2.63 -11.98
C SER A 100 15.64 2.67 -11.43
N ILE A 101 15.80 2.79 -10.11
CA ILE A 101 17.11 2.83 -9.45
C ILE A 101 17.91 1.54 -9.76
N LYS A 102 17.25 0.39 -9.71
CA LYS A 102 17.85 -0.90 -10.09
C LYS A 102 18.32 -0.88 -11.55
N GLY A 103 17.50 -0.37 -12.46
CA GLY A 103 17.82 -0.22 -13.88
C GLY A 103 19.04 0.65 -14.10
N ASP A 104 19.09 1.83 -13.50
CA ASP A 104 20.20 2.78 -13.63
C ASP A 104 21.52 2.18 -13.12
N LEU A 105 21.49 1.58 -11.94
CA LEU A 105 22.68 0.95 -11.33
C LEU A 105 23.16 -0.24 -12.16
N LYS A 106 22.23 -1.07 -12.65
CA LYS A 106 22.56 -2.19 -13.54
C LYS A 106 23.17 -1.68 -14.84
N GLY A 107 22.56 -0.67 -15.47
CA GLY A 107 23.05 -0.07 -16.71
C GLY A 107 24.46 0.49 -16.58
N GLN A 108 24.79 1.14 -15.46
CA GLN A 108 26.16 1.61 -15.21
C GLN A 108 27.17 0.45 -15.11
N ILE A 109 26.85 -0.59 -14.37
CA ILE A 109 27.74 -1.76 -14.21
C ILE A 109 27.90 -2.49 -15.54
N ASP A 110 26.81 -2.71 -16.28
CA ASP A 110 26.82 -3.41 -17.55
C ASP A 110 27.65 -2.62 -18.59
N ASN A 111 27.50 -1.29 -18.64
CA ASN A 111 28.33 -0.42 -19.49
C ASN A 111 29.81 -0.48 -19.13
N ASP A 112 30.18 -0.44 -17.84
CA ASP A 112 31.57 -0.57 -17.40
C ASP A 112 32.13 -1.96 -17.80
N MET A 113 31.32 -3.01 -17.70
CA MET A 113 31.68 -4.38 -18.12
C MET A 113 31.91 -4.49 -19.63
N ILE A 114 31.01 -3.92 -20.44
CA ILE A 114 31.13 -3.91 -21.91
C ILE A 114 32.44 -3.22 -22.31
N LYS A 115 32.71 -2.03 -21.78
CA LYS A 115 33.97 -1.31 -22.05
C LYS A 115 35.21 -2.13 -21.68
N LEU A 116 35.17 -2.82 -20.54
CA LEU A 116 36.27 -3.69 -20.13
C LEU A 116 36.46 -4.86 -21.11
N GLN A 117 35.36 -5.46 -21.57
CA GLN A 117 35.39 -6.56 -22.52
C GLN A 117 35.91 -6.12 -23.90
N ASP A 118 35.48 -4.96 -24.38
CA ASP A 118 35.99 -4.35 -25.62
C ASP A 118 37.49 -4.09 -25.54
N ASN A 119 37.94 -3.51 -24.43
CA ASN A 119 39.37 -3.30 -24.18
C ASN A 119 40.14 -4.63 -24.18
N CYS A 120 39.63 -5.68 -23.54
CA CYS A 120 40.26 -7.01 -23.54
C CYS A 120 40.37 -7.57 -24.97
N ALA A 121 39.29 -7.50 -25.74
CA ALA A 121 39.26 -7.99 -27.11
C ALA A 121 40.25 -7.22 -28.00
N GLN A 122 40.30 -5.90 -27.86
CA GLN A 122 41.24 -5.05 -28.59
C GLN A 122 42.70 -5.36 -28.22
N PHE A 123 43.01 -5.52 -26.93
CA PHE A 123 44.36 -5.91 -26.49
C PHE A 123 44.77 -7.28 -27.03
N GLN A 124 43.86 -8.25 -27.02
CA GLN A 124 44.13 -9.59 -27.54
C GLN A 124 44.33 -9.57 -29.06
N GLN A 125 43.56 -8.75 -29.78
CA GLN A 125 43.73 -8.56 -31.21
C GLN A 125 45.08 -7.89 -31.54
N ASN A 126 45.47 -6.85 -30.82
CA ASN A 126 46.76 -6.19 -31.00
C ASN A 126 47.92 -7.16 -30.75
N MET A 127 47.85 -7.94 -29.67
CA MET A 127 48.83 -8.98 -29.37
C MET A 127 48.93 -10.01 -30.49
N ASN A 128 47.79 -10.48 -31.02
CA ASN A 128 47.78 -11.42 -32.14
C ASN A 128 48.40 -10.79 -33.40
N ASN A 129 48.05 -9.55 -33.74
CA ASN A 129 48.59 -8.84 -34.90
C ASN A 129 50.10 -8.66 -34.82
N GLU A 130 50.65 -8.38 -33.63
CA GLU A 130 52.10 -8.27 -33.41
C GLU A 130 52.81 -9.63 -33.48
N LEU A 131 52.17 -10.72 -33.05
CA LEU A 131 52.79 -12.05 -32.98
C LEU A 131 52.61 -12.91 -34.23
N GLU A 132 51.49 -12.77 -34.96
CA GLU A 132 51.16 -13.57 -36.15
C GLU A 132 52.29 -13.64 -37.19
N PRO A 133 52.97 -12.54 -37.57
CA PRO A 133 54.05 -12.59 -38.55
C PRO A 133 55.21 -13.51 -38.15
N PHE A 134 55.41 -13.73 -36.85
CA PHE A 134 56.50 -14.56 -36.33
C PHE A 134 56.10 -16.02 -36.11
N LYS A 135 54.80 -16.31 -35.93
CA LYS A 135 54.31 -17.69 -35.72
C LYS A 135 54.54 -18.59 -36.95
N THR A 136 54.32 -18.05 -38.15
CA THR A 136 54.59 -18.74 -39.41
C THR A 136 56.09 -18.86 -39.68
N THR A 137 56.85 -17.79 -39.36
CA THR A 137 58.30 -17.74 -39.61
C THR A 137 59.08 -18.72 -38.71
N ILE A 138 58.69 -18.91 -37.45
CA ILE A 138 59.31 -19.89 -36.53
C ILE A 138 59.02 -21.34 -36.89
N ARG A 139 57.93 -21.61 -37.64
CA ARG A 139 57.58 -22.97 -38.05
C ARG A 139 58.50 -23.54 -39.13
N ASN A 140 59.15 -22.67 -39.90
CA ASN A 140 60.14 -23.06 -40.89
C ASN A 140 61.51 -23.18 -40.21
N ASP A 141 62.35 -24.11 -40.67
CA ASP A 141 63.72 -24.18 -40.19
C ASP A 141 64.47 -22.86 -40.49
N LEU A 142 65.26 -22.38 -39.53
CA LEU A 142 66.01 -21.11 -39.63
C LEU A 142 66.83 -20.97 -40.92
N HIS A 143 67.35 -22.08 -41.44
CA HIS A 143 68.19 -22.12 -42.65
C HIS A 143 67.38 -21.95 -43.95
N VAL A 144 66.05 -22.03 -43.90
CA VAL A 144 65.13 -21.90 -45.03
C VAL A 144 64.56 -20.48 -45.14
N LEU A 145 64.76 -19.65 -44.10
CA LEU A 145 64.27 -18.28 -44.07
C LEU A 145 65.11 -17.35 -44.95
N ASN A 146 64.45 -16.40 -45.61
CA ASN A 146 65.17 -15.35 -46.32
C ASN A 146 65.74 -14.28 -45.36
N GLN A 147 66.67 -13.45 -45.85
CA GLN A 147 67.34 -12.44 -45.01
C GLN A 147 66.37 -11.46 -44.34
N THR A 148 65.25 -11.12 -44.98
CA THR A 148 64.24 -10.19 -44.46
C THR A 148 63.47 -10.80 -43.29
N GLU A 149 63.07 -12.07 -43.43
CA GLU A 149 62.41 -12.85 -42.37
C GLU A 149 63.33 -13.02 -41.17
N LEU A 150 64.59 -13.39 -41.42
CA LEU A 150 65.61 -13.56 -40.39
C LEU A 150 65.87 -12.25 -39.62
N ASN A 151 66.04 -11.13 -40.34
CA ASN A 151 66.22 -9.81 -39.73
C ASN A 151 65.01 -9.39 -38.89
N SER A 152 63.79 -9.77 -39.31
CA SER A 152 62.57 -9.48 -38.55
C SER A 152 62.49 -10.30 -37.27
N LEU A 153 62.87 -11.58 -37.30
CA LEU A 153 62.97 -12.43 -36.11
C LEU A 153 64.03 -11.93 -35.13
N VAL A 154 65.19 -11.48 -35.61
CA VAL A 154 66.25 -10.91 -34.77
C VAL A 154 65.75 -9.65 -34.05
N LYS A 155 65.03 -8.76 -34.76
CA LYS A 155 64.40 -7.58 -34.15
C LYS A 155 63.37 -7.97 -33.09
N PHE A 156 62.52 -8.96 -33.39
CA PHE A 156 61.56 -9.47 -32.41
C PHE A 156 62.26 -10.04 -31.17
N TYR A 157 63.31 -10.85 -31.34
CA TYR A 157 64.09 -11.39 -30.23
C TYR A 157 64.68 -10.29 -29.33
N GLN A 158 65.22 -9.23 -29.94
CA GLN A 158 65.76 -8.07 -29.22
C GLN A 158 64.69 -7.31 -28.43
N GLU A 159 63.47 -7.21 -28.96
CA GLU A 159 62.37 -6.46 -28.34
C GLU A 159 61.43 -7.33 -27.47
N ALA A 160 61.55 -8.67 -27.53
CA ALA A 160 60.63 -9.63 -26.91
C ALA A 160 60.43 -9.37 -25.41
N GLN A 161 61.50 -9.06 -24.68
CA GLN A 161 61.41 -8.78 -23.25
C GLN A 161 60.57 -7.54 -22.94
N LYS A 162 60.62 -6.50 -23.79
CA LYS A 162 59.79 -5.30 -23.64
C LYS A 162 58.34 -5.59 -23.98
N ILE A 163 58.10 -6.36 -25.04
CA ILE A 163 56.76 -6.82 -25.47
C ILE A 163 56.10 -7.62 -24.34
N HIS A 164 56.82 -8.59 -23.76
CA HIS A 164 56.36 -9.36 -22.59
C HIS A 164 55.99 -8.46 -21.40
N LYS A 165 56.86 -7.50 -21.05
CA LYS A 165 56.58 -6.54 -19.96
C LYS A 165 55.34 -5.69 -20.24
N HIS A 166 55.17 -5.25 -21.48
CA HIS A 166 54.03 -4.44 -21.89
C HIS A 166 52.70 -5.19 -21.70
N TYR A 167 52.59 -6.40 -22.27
CA TYR A 167 51.36 -7.18 -22.17
C TYR A 167 51.09 -7.72 -20.76
N ASN A 168 52.12 -8.03 -19.96
CA ASN A 168 51.93 -8.36 -18.55
C ASN A 168 51.33 -7.18 -17.78
N LYS A 169 51.86 -5.97 -17.98
CA LYS A 169 51.32 -4.77 -17.34
C LYS A 169 49.88 -4.47 -17.79
N ALA A 170 49.57 -4.67 -19.07
CA ALA A 170 48.21 -4.53 -19.58
C ALA A 170 47.25 -5.54 -18.93
N ALA A 171 47.68 -6.80 -18.76
CA ALA A 171 46.89 -7.83 -18.08
C ALA A 171 46.63 -7.49 -16.60
N GLU A 172 47.63 -6.95 -15.90
CA GLU A 172 47.48 -6.45 -14.52
C GLU A 172 46.44 -5.32 -14.44
N GLN A 173 46.51 -4.34 -15.35
CA GLN A 173 45.56 -3.22 -15.40
C GLN A 173 44.12 -3.70 -15.66
N ILE A 174 43.92 -4.64 -16.58
CA ILE A 174 42.61 -5.25 -16.84
C ILE A 174 42.06 -5.92 -15.57
N GLN A 175 42.92 -6.63 -14.84
CA GLN A 175 42.54 -7.31 -13.60
C GLN A 175 42.17 -6.30 -12.49
N GLU A 176 42.91 -5.20 -12.36
CA GLU A 176 42.56 -4.11 -11.44
C GLU A 176 41.20 -3.49 -11.76
N GLU A 177 40.93 -3.17 -13.03
CA GLU A 177 39.64 -2.63 -13.46
C GLU A 177 38.49 -3.61 -13.18
N LYS A 178 38.70 -4.90 -13.42
CA LYS A 178 37.73 -5.96 -13.06
C LYS A 178 37.41 -5.95 -11.56
N GLN A 179 38.43 -5.79 -10.70
CA GLN A 179 38.22 -5.69 -9.26
C GLN A 179 37.48 -4.40 -8.87
N LYS A 180 37.79 -3.26 -9.51
CA LYS A 180 37.08 -1.99 -9.28
C LYS A 180 35.60 -2.11 -9.61
N ILE A 181 35.24 -2.73 -10.74
CA ILE A 181 33.83 -2.98 -11.11
C ILE A 181 33.14 -3.86 -10.05
N LYS A 182 33.81 -4.93 -9.59
CA LYS A 182 33.29 -5.80 -8.53
C LYS A 182 33.03 -5.03 -7.22
N GLN A 183 33.95 -4.17 -6.82
CA GLN A 183 33.80 -3.32 -5.63
C GLN A 183 32.67 -2.29 -5.81
N LYS A 184 32.54 -1.65 -6.97
CA LYS A 184 31.41 -0.75 -7.27
C LYS A 184 30.07 -1.48 -7.11
N LYS A 185 29.95 -2.69 -7.68
CA LYS A 185 28.76 -3.54 -7.54
C LYS A 185 28.42 -3.78 -6.06
N GLN A 186 29.41 -4.16 -5.25
CA GLN A 186 29.19 -4.39 -3.81
C GLN A 186 28.76 -3.11 -3.07
N LYS A 187 29.39 -1.96 -3.37
CA LYS A 187 29.02 -0.66 -2.78
C LYS A 187 27.59 -0.28 -3.12
N TYR A 188 27.14 -0.48 -4.36
CA TYR A 188 25.76 -0.19 -4.75
C TYR A 188 24.74 -1.11 -4.05
N LEU A 189 25.03 -2.41 -3.94
CA LEU A 189 24.19 -3.34 -3.19
C LEU A 189 24.10 -2.99 -1.69
N ALA A 190 25.20 -2.52 -1.10
CA ALA A 190 25.20 -2.06 0.29
C ALA A 190 24.35 -0.79 0.47
N LYS A 191 24.46 0.18 -0.44
CA LYS A 191 23.63 1.40 -0.43
C LYS A 191 22.13 1.08 -0.57
N MET A 192 21.74 0.20 -1.49
CA MET A 192 20.33 -0.21 -1.63
C MET A 192 19.79 -0.86 -0.36
N ARG A 193 20.57 -1.74 0.27
CA ARG A 193 20.19 -2.36 1.55
C ARG A 193 20.01 -1.33 2.66
N SER A 194 20.90 -0.35 2.75
CA SER A 194 20.82 0.73 3.74
C SER A 194 19.55 1.58 3.54
N ILE A 195 19.27 2.01 2.31
CA ILE A 195 18.04 2.77 2.00
C ILE A 195 16.79 1.99 2.39
N MET A 196 16.75 0.69 2.08
CA MET A 196 15.60 -0.16 2.42
C MET A 196 15.44 -0.32 3.94
N GLN A 197 16.54 -0.42 4.69
CA GLN A 197 16.50 -0.46 6.15
C GLN A 197 15.99 0.84 6.76
N ILE A 198 16.41 2.00 6.23
CA ILE A 198 15.93 3.31 6.69
C ILE A 198 14.42 3.43 6.44
N LEU A 199 13.95 3.10 5.22
CA LEU A 199 12.52 3.15 4.90
C LEU A 199 11.68 2.22 5.81
N LEU A 200 12.17 1.02 6.10
CA LEU A 200 11.51 0.10 7.02
C LEU A 200 11.50 0.62 8.46
N LYS A 201 12.59 1.28 8.88
CA LYS A 201 12.67 1.90 10.21
C LYS A 201 11.66 3.04 10.32
N ASP A 202 11.65 3.97 9.37
CA ASP A 202 10.73 5.12 9.35
C ASP A 202 9.27 4.66 9.31
N PHE A 203 8.96 3.62 8.53
CA PHE A 203 7.63 3.00 8.50
C PHE A 203 7.24 2.43 9.88
N ASN A 204 8.12 1.68 10.52
CA ASN A 204 7.87 1.13 11.86
C ASN A 204 7.72 2.23 12.92
N GLU A 205 8.52 3.29 12.84
CA GLU A 205 8.40 4.46 13.71
C GLU A 205 7.05 5.15 13.50
N LEU A 206 6.60 5.33 12.26
CA LEU A 206 5.29 5.93 11.96
C LEU A 206 4.13 5.08 12.50
N MET A 207 4.22 3.75 12.37
CA MET A 207 3.21 2.81 12.90
C MET A 207 3.18 2.74 14.43
N THR A 208 4.31 2.99 15.08
CA THR A 208 4.41 2.95 16.55
C THR A 208 4.11 4.30 17.19
N SER A 209 4.43 5.40 16.53
CA SER A 209 4.16 6.77 17.03
C SER A 209 2.70 7.21 16.86
N LYS A 210 1.95 6.67 15.88
CA LYS A 210 0.49 6.90 15.77
C LYS A 210 -0.38 6.09 16.74
N ASN A 211 0.20 5.18 17.52
CA ASN A 211 -0.52 4.40 18.56
C ASN A 211 -0.50 5.07 19.95
N VAL A 212 -0.05 6.32 20.07
CA VAL A 212 -0.01 7.06 21.36
C VAL A 212 -0.78 8.36 21.23
N GLN A 213 -2.11 8.28 21.06
CA GLN A 213 -3.08 9.32 21.42
C GLN A 213 -4.51 8.80 21.19
N PHE A 214 -4.90 7.79 21.97
CA PHE A 214 -6.28 7.67 22.43
C PHE A 214 -6.15 7.57 23.94
N ASP A 215 -6.18 8.73 24.62
CA ASP A 215 -6.26 8.80 26.07
C ASP A 215 -7.60 8.19 26.48
N ASP A 216 -7.50 6.96 26.97
CA ASP A 216 -8.51 6.28 27.76
C ASP A 216 -8.58 7.00 29.11
N SER A 217 -9.59 7.85 29.28
CA SER A 217 -9.96 8.43 30.56
C SER A 217 -10.48 7.33 31.49
N GLY A 218 -9.56 6.59 32.08
CA GLY A 218 -9.82 5.58 33.11
C GLY A 218 -8.95 5.85 34.33
N ASP A 219 -9.43 6.72 35.21
CA ASP A 219 -8.92 6.92 36.56
C ASP A 219 -8.80 5.57 37.28
N SER A 220 -7.58 5.16 37.63
CA SER A 220 -7.30 4.24 38.75
C SER A 220 -5.79 4.20 39.04
N GLU A 221 -5.43 4.94 40.11
CA GLU A 221 -4.39 4.66 41.12
C GLU A 221 -2.99 4.14 40.71
N THR A 222 -2.00 4.98 41.00
CA THR A 222 -0.55 4.73 41.12
C THR A 222 -0.23 3.76 42.29
N PRO A 223 0.96 3.10 42.45
CA PRO A 223 2.28 3.76 42.35
C PRO A 223 3.56 2.92 42.04
N GLN A 224 4.67 3.66 41.96
CA GLN A 224 6.09 3.31 42.12
C GLN A 224 6.97 3.22 40.86
N LYS A 225 7.66 4.35 40.63
CA LYS A 225 8.95 4.43 39.92
C LYS A 225 9.98 3.53 40.61
N GLN A 226 10.36 2.42 39.98
CA GLN A 226 11.70 1.86 40.15
C GLN A 226 12.54 2.21 38.93
N VAL A 227 13.50 3.09 39.14
CA VAL A 227 14.58 3.34 38.19
C VAL A 227 15.45 2.10 38.16
N MET A 228 15.46 1.37 37.04
CA MET A 228 16.37 0.24 36.83
C MET A 228 17.37 0.51 35.70
N SER A 229 18.64 0.29 36.06
CA SER A 229 19.86 0.49 35.28
C SER A 229 19.92 -0.37 34.00
N PRO A 230 20.62 0.07 32.93
CA PRO A 230 20.47 -0.42 31.55
C PRO A 230 20.79 -1.91 31.29
N ASN A 231 21.34 -2.65 32.26
CA ASN A 231 21.91 -3.98 32.01
C ASN A 231 20.97 -5.17 32.25
N LYS A 232 19.67 -4.95 32.50
CA LYS A 232 18.67 -6.05 32.57
C LYS A 232 17.68 -6.09 31.40
N MET A 233 17.77 -5.19 30.43
CA MET A 233 16.84 -5.11 29.29
C MET A 233 17.08 -6.19 28.21
N ILE A 234 18.23 -6.87 28.23
CA ILE A 234 18.58 -7.87 27.20
C ILE A 234 17.80 -9.18 27.38
N ASN A 235 17.49 -9.60 28.62
CA ASN A 235 16.80 -10.88 28.86
C ASN A 235 15.28 -10.83 28.66
N LEU A 236 14.65 -9.65 28.73
CA LEU A 236 13.20 -9.52 28.53
C LEU A 236 12.81 -9.45 27.04
N VAL A 237 13.71 -8.95 26.18
CA VAL A 237 13.50 -8.86 24.72
C VAL A 237 13.57 -10.25 24.08
N GLU A 238 14.37 -11.18 24.60
CA GLU A 238 14.39 -12.57 24.11
C GLU A 238 13.17 -13.38 24.55
N THR A 239 12.62 -13.11 25.75
CA THR A 239 11.43 -13.81 26.24
C THR A 239 10.14 -13.31 25.55
N ALA A 240 10.07 -12.01 25.21
CA ALA A 240 8.93 -11.44 24.47
C ALA A 240 8.91 -11.83 22.97
N ARG A 241 10.03 -12.28 22.40
CA ARG A 241 10.09 -12.81 21.02
C ARG A 241 9.46 -14.20 20.86
N SER A 242 9.24 -14.93 21.96
CA SER A 242 8.62 -16.26 21.91
C SER A 242 7.08 -16.23 21.96
N SER A 243 6.47 -15.12 22.42
CA SER A 243 5.04 -15.10 22.80
C SER A 243 4.11 -14.22 21.96
N ARG A 244 4.46 -13.85 20.72
CA ARG A 244 3.49 -13.28 19.76
C ARG A 244 3.37 -14.15 18.51
N ARG A 245 2.86 -15.37 18.69
CA ARG A 245 2.22 -16.12 17.59
C ARG A 245 0.87 -15.50 17.30
N PHE A 246 0.80 -14.65 16.28
CA PHE A 246 -0.46 -14.50 15.55
C PHE A 246 -0.78 -15.84 14.88
N PRO A 247 -2.03 -16.34 14.91
CA PRO A 247 -2.38 -17.60 14.26
C PRO A 247 -2.45 -17.36 12.75
N MET A 248 -1.30 -17.38 12.06
CA MET A 248 -1.28 -17.56 10.61
C MET A 248 -1.33 -19.05 10.29
N SER A 249 -2.19 -19.43 9.35
CA SER A 249 -2.23 -20.81 8.88
C SER A 249 -0.89 -21.18 8.24
N GLN A 250 -0.45 -22.42 8.41
CA GLN A 250 0.79 -22.94 7.81
C GLN A 250 0.85 -22.69 6.29
N MET A 251 -0.32 -22.59 5.64
CA MET A 251 -0.45 -22.34 4.21
C MET A 251 -0.05 -20.90 3.83
N GLN A 252 -0.48 -19.89 4.60
CA GLN A 252 -0.13 -18.48 4.36
C GLN A 252 1.36 -18.21 4.58
N LYS A 253 1.95 -18.88 5.59
CA LYS A 253 3.38 -18.79 5.88
C LYS A 253 4.24 -19.37 4.74
N LYS A 254 3.78 -20.46 4.13
CA LYS A 254 4.45 -21.08 2.97
C LYS A 254 4.34 -20.19 1.72
N GLN A 255 3.17 -19.59 1.47
CA GLN A 255 2.97 -18.70 0.32
C GLN A 255 3.81 -17.41 0.40
N LEU A 256 3.95 -16.80 1.58
CA LEU A 256 4.77 -15.60 1.75
C LEU A 256 6.26 -15.88 1.56
N LEU A 257 6.77 -16.99 2.12
CA LEU A 257 8.16 -17.42 1.95
C LEU A 257 8.46 -17.80 0.50
N THR A 258 7.54 -18.48 -0.20
CA THR A 258 7.69 -18.79 -1.62
C THR A 258 7.64 -17.52 -2.49
N ALA A 259 6.76 -16.55 -2.19
CA ALA A 259 6.70 -15.30 -2.95
C ALA A 259 7.97 -14.44 -2.83
N VAL A 260 8.62 -14.48 -1.66
CA VAL A 260 9.87 -13.74 -1.40
C VAL A 260 11.09 -14.45 -2.00
N THR A 261 11.12 -15.78 -2.00
CA THR A 261 12.25 -16.55 -2.55
C THR A 261 12.21 -16.69 -4.08
N LYS A 262 11.02 -16.77 -4.70
CA LYS A 262 10.89 -16.89 -6.17
C LYS A 262 11.25 -15.64 -6.98
N LYS A 263 11.55 -14.51 -6.32
CA LYS A 263 11.96 -13.24 -6.97
C LYS A 263 13.44 -12.89 -6.77
N LEU A 264 14.21 -13.81 -6.17
CA LEU A 264 15.64 -13.65 -5.89
C LEU A 264 16.53 -14.66 -6.65
N GLU A 265 15.95 -15.55 -7.45
CA GLU A 265 16.62 -16.31 -8.53
C GLU A 265 16.45 -15.58 -9.86
#